data_AF-A0A9D0XQ91-F1
#
_entry.id   AF-A0A9D0XQ91-F1
#
_cell.length_a   1.000
_cell.length_b   1.000
_cell.length_c   1.000
_cell.angle_alpha   90.00
_cell.angle_beta   90.00
_cell.angle_gamma   90.00
#
_symmetry.space_group_name_H-M   'P 1'
#
loop_
_entity.id
_entity.type
_entity.pdbx_description
1 polymer ?
#
loop_
_entity_poly.entity_id
_entity_poly.type
_entity_poly.pdbx_seq_one_letter_code
_entity_poly.pdbx_strand_id
1 'polypeptide(L)'
;VPRLRGEEDLEFIPGQPPSLLNPPTTCRFADRCPRRFAKCDEDPPLFRIGSRLVKCWLFEQEGEIVRPPASETVASAQSAG
;
A
#
# COMPACT_ATOMS: atom_id res chain seq x y z
N VAL A 1 -15.16 -8.77 7.91
CA VAL A 1 -15.85 -7.54 7.46
C VAL A 1 -16.66 -7.03 8.63
N PRO A 2 -16.51 -5.77 9.05
CA PRO A 2 -17.31 -5.20 10.13
C PRO A 2 -18.81 -5.38 9.86
N ARG A 3 -19.57 -5.75 10.89
CA ARG A 3 -21.02 -5.92 10.75
C ARG A 3 -21.68 -4.55 10.80
N LEU A 4 -22.58 -4.27 9.86
CA LEU A 4 -23.35 -3.01 9.83
C LEU A 4 -24.33 -2.85 11.01
N ARG A 5 -24.62 -3.93 11.74
CA ARG A 5 -25.49 -3.97 12.92
C ARG A 5 -24.83 -4.78 14.03
N GLY A 6 -23.66 -4.33 14.48
CA GLY A 6 -22.98 -4.84 15.68
C GLY A 6 -22.79 -3.70 16.68
N GLU A 7 -22.81 -4.00 17.98
CA GLU A 7 -22.58 -3.05 19.07
C GLU A 7 -21.08 -2.81 19.33
N GLU A 8 -20.21 -3.25 18.41
CA GLU A 8 -18.76 -3.20 18.52
C GLU A 8 -18.21 -1.88 17.97
N ASP A 9 -17.43 -1.15 18.78
CA ASP A 9 -16.76 0.09 18.37
C ASP A 9 -15.73 -0.18 17.27
N LEU A 10 -15.91 0.51 16.14
CA LEU A 10 -15.02 0.37 14.99
C LEU A 10 -13.82 1.29 15.14
N GLU A 11 -12.62 0.70 15.18
CA GLU A 11 -11.38 1.48 15.05
C GLU A 11 -11.16 1.90 13.59
N PHE A 12 -11.20 3.20 13.34
CA PHE A 12 -10.93 3.78 12.02
C PHE A 12 -9.44 4.11 11.88
N ILE A 13 -8.88 3.88 10.70
CA ILE A 13 -7.56 4.42 10.36
C ILE A 13 -7.73 5.94 10.16
N PRO A 14 -7.01 6.79 10.93
CA PRO A 14 -7.13 8.23 10.78
C PRO A 14 -6.62 8.73 9.42
N GLY A 15 -7.20 9.83 8.92
CA GLY A 15 -6.82 10.48 7.67
C GLY A 15 -7.72 10.15 6.47
N GLN A 16 -7.35 10.61 5.27
CA GLN A 16 -8.09 10.39 4.02
C GLN A 16 -7.28 9.53 3.04
N PRO A 17 -7.91 8.65 2.24
CA PRO A 17 -7.21 7.95 1.16
C PRO A 17 -6.50 8.96 0.23
N PRO A 18 -5.29 8.67 -0.26
CA PRO A 18 -4.62 9.52 -1.23
C PRO A 18 -5.41 9.57 -2.55
N SER A 19 -5.24 10.67 -3.29
CA SER A 19 -5.83 10.81 -4.63
C SER A 19 -5.37 9.67 -5.54
N LEU A 20 -6.31 9.08 -6.28
CA LEU A 20 -6.01 8.09 -7.32
C LEU A 20 -5.52 8.74 -8.63
N LEU A 21 -5.83 10.02 -8.83
CA LEU A 21 -5.42 10.78 -10.02
C LEU A 21 -3.95 11.19 -9.95
N ASN A 22 -3.49 11.56 -8.75
CA ASN A 22 -2.13 12.00 -8.49
C ASN A 22 -1.53 11.08 -7.42
N PRO A 23 -1.12 9.85 -7.79
CA PRO A 23 -0.54 8.95 -6.83
C PRO A 23 0.74 9.56 -6.26
N PRO A 24 0.97 9.46 -4.93
CA PRO A 24 2.17 9.99 -4.32
C PRO A 24 3.42 9.28 -4.86
N THR A 25 4.50 10.04 -5.02
CA THR A 25 5.84 9.53 -5.36
C THR A 25 6.58 8.97 -4.14
N THR A 26 5.99 9.12 -2.95
CA THR A 26 6.48 8.63 -1.67
C THR A 26 5.74 7.35 -1.28
N CYS A 27 6.04 6.79 -0.10
CA CYS A 27 5.24 5.69 0.42
C CYS A 27 3.75 6.09 0.51
N ARG A 28 2.87 5.33 -0.17
CA ARG A 28 1.42 5.62 -0.23
C ARG A 28 0.72 5.70 1.13
N PHE A 29 1.33 5.15 2.17
CA PHE A 29 0.80 5.16 3.53
C PHE A 29 1.43 6.22 4.42
N ALA A 30 2.43 6.99 3.95
CA ALA A 30 3.21 7.91 4.77
C ALA A 30 2.35 8.85 5.63
N ASP A 31 1.30 9.44 5.07
CA ASP A 31 0.45 10.40 5.79
C ASP A 31 -0.48 9.79 6.84
N ARG A 32 -0.62 8.46 6.86
CA ARG A 32 -1.52 7.75 7.79
C ARG A 32 -0.85 6.58 8.53
N CYS A 33 0.44 6.35 8.30
CA CYS A 33 1.15 5.22 8.86
C CYS A 33 1.57 5.55 10.30
N PRO A 34 1.11 4.81 11.32
CA PRO A 34 1.53 5.03 12.71
C PRO A 34 3.01 4.67 12.96
N ARG A 35 3.67 4.06 11.97
CA ARG A 35 5.08 3.65 12.01
C ARG A 35 5.93 4.46 11.01
N ARG A 36 5.49 5.65 10.59
CA ARG A 36 6.23 6.52 9.64
C ARG A 36 7.59 6.90 10.24
N PHE A 37 8.61 6.92 9.38
CA PHE A 37 9.93 7.47 9.65
C PHE A 37 10.49 8.11 8.37
N ALA A 38 11.66 8.76 8.45
CA ALA A 38 12.21 9.60 7.37
C ALA A 38 12.22 8.92 5.98
N LYS A 39 12.58 7.64 5.91
CA LYS A 39 12.65 6.90 4.64
C LYS A 39 11.29 6.73 3.94
N CYS A 40 10.18 6.84 4.69
CA CYS A 40 8.83 6.78 4.13
C CYS A 40 8.50 7.95 3.19
N ASP A 41 9.33 9.00 3.17
CA ASP A 41 9.23 10.09 2.19
C ASP A 41 9.71 9.65 0.79
N GLU A 42 10.14 8.39 0.63
CA GLU A 42 10.43 7.73 -0.64
C GLU A 42 9.55 6.48 -0.83
N ASP A 43 9.32 6.07 -2.09
CA ASP A 43 8.59 4.85 -2.41
C ASP A 43 9.46 3.60 -2.10
N PRO A 44 9.02 2.68 -1.23
CA PRO A 44 9.78 1.48 -0.93
C PRO A 44 9.81 0.50 -2.11
N PRO A 45 10.91 -0.25 -2.30
CA PRO A 45 10.92 -1.36 -3.24
C PRO A 45 9.98 -2.47 -2.76
N LEU A 46 9.78 -3.48 -3.62
CA LEU A 46 9.04 -4.67 -3.25
C LEU A 46 9.98 -5.67 -2.58
N PHE A 47 9.67 -6.04 -1.34
CA PHE A 47 10.40 -7.03 -0.56
C PHE A 47 9.67 -8.38 -0.59
N ARG A 48 10.41 -9.47 -0.62
CA ARG A 48 9.91 -10.83 -0.38
C ARG A 48 10.22 -11.25 1.04
N ILE A 49 9.19 -11.63 1.79
CA ILE A 49 9.29 -12.19 3.15
C ILE A 49 8.59 -13.55 3.12
N GLY A 50 9.37 -14.62 2.99
CA GLY A 50 8.85 -15.96 2.75
C GLY A 50 7.99 -16.01 1.47
N SER A 51 6.71 -16.36 1.62
CA SER A 51 5.75 -16.42 0.50
C SER A 51 5.01 -15.10 0.23
N ARG A 52 5.26 -14.04 1.01
CA ARG A 52 4.55 -12.76 0.92
C ARG A 52 5.39 -11.69 0.24
N LEU A 53 4.72 -10.77 -0.44
CA LEU A 53 5.30 -9.56 -1.00
C LEU A 53 4.88 -8.36 -0.16
N VAL A 54 5.83 -7.51 0.18
CA VAL A 54 5.63 -6.37 1.08
C VAL A 54 6.27 -5.12 0.47
N LYS A 55 5.55 -3.99 0.48
CA LYS A 55 6.05 -2.70 -0.01
C LYS A 55 6.15 -1.71 1.16
N CYS A 56 7.12 -1.92 2.06
CA CYS A 56 7.30 -1.13 3.29
C CYS A 56 8.76 -1.15 3.77
N TRP A 57 9.31 0.02 4.08
CA TRP A 57 10.69 0.18 4.56
C TRP A 57 11.00 -0.52 5.90
N LEU A 58 9.99 -0.86 6.70
CA LEU A 58 10.21 -1.64 7.94
C LEU A 58 10.83 -3.02 7.69
N PHE A 59 10.69 -3.55 6.48
CA PHE A 59 11.18 -4.87 6.11
C PHE A 59 12.49 -4.82 5.32
N GLU A 60 13.17 -3.67 5.26
CA GLU A 60 14.42 -3.54 4.51
C GLU A 60 15.53 -4.48 5.00
N GLN A 61 15.61 -4.72 6.31
CA GLN A 61 16.59 -5.64 6.89
C GLN A 61 16.12 -7.11 6.85
N GLU A 62 14.79 -7.30 6.83
CA GLU A 62 14.03 -8.54 6.63
C GLU A 62 14.23 -9.20 5.26
N GLY A 63 13.87 -8.42 4.25
CA GLY A 63 13.38 -8.93 2.98
C GLY A 63 14.34 -8.79 1.83
N GLU A 64 14.27 -9.76 0.93
CA GLU A 64 14.95 -9.69 -0.35
C GLU A 64 14.21 -8.72 -1.28
N ILE A 65 14.91 -7.75 -1.86
CA ILE A 65 14.34 -6.88 -2.89
C ILE A 65 14.07 -7.72 -4.13
N VAL A 66 12.80 -7.77 -4.54
CA VAL A 66 12.38 -8.48 -5.74
C VAL A 66 11.81 -7.52 -6.76
N ARG A 67 12.06 -7.81 -8.04
CA ARG A 67 11.34 -7.13 -9.11
C ARG A 67 9.93 -7.70 -9.16
N PRO A 68 8.86 -6.88 -9.16
CA PRO A 68 7.54 -7.40 -9.46
C PRO A 68 7.58 -8.07 -10.83
N PRO A 69 6.83 -9.17 -11.05
CA PRO A 69 6.62 -9.65 -12.40
C PRO A 69 6.06 -8.47 -13.20
N ALA A 70 6.69 -8.15 -14.32
CA ALA A 70 6.19 -7.12 -15.21
C ALA A 70 4.79 -7.58 -15.66
N SER A 71 3.75 -6.98 -15.09
CA SER A 71 2.35 -7.07 -15.53
C SER A 71 1.74 -8.49 -15.59
N GLU A 72 0.97 -8.87 -14.57
CA GLU A 72 -0.34 -9.48 -14.86
C GLU A 72 -1.31 -8.34 -15.17
N THR A 73 -1.54 -8.18 -16.47
CA THR A 73 -2.41 -7.30 -17.21
C THR A 73 -3.60 -6.69 -16.43
N VAL A 74 -3.55 -5.40 -16.12
CA VAL A 74 -4.78 -4.57 -16.04
C VAL A 74 -5.27 -4.35 -17.47
N ALA A 75 -5.95 -5.35 -18.02
CA ALA A 75 -6.62 -5.26 -19.30
C ALA A 75 -7.86 -4.39 -19.17
N SER A 76 -7.87 -3.30 -19.94
CA SER A 76 -9.01 -2.75 -20.68
C SER A 76 -10.32 -2.48 -19.93
N ALA A 77 -10.56 -1.20 -19.67
CA ALA A 77 -11.90 -0.62 -19.81
C ALA A 77 -11.78 0.79 -20.40
N GLN A 78 -11.42 0.86 -21.69
CA GLN A 78 -11.80 1.98 -22.54
C GLN A 78 -13.10 1.55 -23.23
N SER A 79 -14.20 2.22 -22.88
CA SER A 79 -15.50 2.05 -23.52
C SER A 79 -15.42 2.49 -24.98
N ALA A 80 -15.95 1.63 -25.86
CA ALA A 80 -16.16 1.90 -27.27
C ALA A 80 -17.08 3.12 -27.49
N GLY A 81 -16.74 3.90 -28.50
CA GLY A 81 -17.60 4.85 -29.20
C GLY A 81 -17.40 4.64 -30.69
#